data_AF-A0AAD8TZH5-F1
#
_entry.id   AF-A0AAD8TZH5-F1
#
_cell.length_a   1.000
_cell.length_b   1.000
_cell.length_c   1.000
_cell.angle_alpha   90.00
_cell.angle_beta   90.00
_cell.angle_gamma   90.00
#
_symmetry.space_group_name_H-M   'P 1'
#
loop_
_entity.id
_entity.type
_entity.pdbx_description
1 polymer ?
#
loop_
_entity_poly.entity_id
_entity_poly.type
_entity_poly.pdbx_seq_one_letter_code
_entity_poly.pdbx_strand_id
1 'polypeptide(L)'
;MANEWRKLARTLMENLLQATTSDEATRLIDLATVKLRAQQEALRSYRVGGAVGYVEPGPAGASPASLLEDARREIKRCSALHFLADSGIPHCFEGMGFVLSAGALESWAGRSSEALQNGDEAQICLRNGVSFATAAIDAVGVAAAILPASDILQRAWLLAAEQLQTKAIDEVCLARDHLQDMRGQICLQFIDAGIIVHLLD
;
A
#
# COMPACT_ATOMS: atom_id res chain seq x y z
N MET A 1 1.55 -35.14 17.02
CA MET A 1 0.26 -34.71 16.46
C MET A 1 -0.24 -33.41 17.09
N ALA A 2 -1.01 -33.39 18.19
CA ALA A 2 -1.60 -32.13 18.72
C ALA A 2 -0.56 -31.02 19.04
N ASN A 3 0.62 -31.39 19.56
CA ASN A 3 1.68 -30.43 19.85
C ASN A 3 2.32 -29.83 18.57
N GLU A 4 2.33 -30.57 17.46
CA GLU A 4 2.84 -30.09 16.17
C GLU A 4 1.86 -29.11 15.52
N TRP A 5 0.55 -29.42 15.57
CA TRP A 5 -0.50 -28.50 15.13
C TRP A 5 -0.49 -27.19 15.93
N ARG A 6 -0.30 -27.27 17.25
CA ARG A 6 -0.16 -26.07 18.10
C ARG A 6 1.08 -25.24 17.74
N LYS A 7 2.20 -25.89 17.42
CA LYS A 7 3.42 -25.19 16.98
C LYS A 7 3.18 -24.49 15.64
N LEU A 8 2.53 -25.17 14.69
CA LEU A 8 2.20 -24.60 13.39
C LEU A 8 1.22 -23.42 13.52
N ALA A 9 0.15 -23.55 14.31
CA ALA A 9 -0.80 -22.48 14.57
C ALA A 9 -0.11 -21.22 15.11
N ARG A 10 0.84 -21.36 16.03
CA ARG A 10 1.64 -20.23 16.54
C ARG A 10 2.44 -19.53 15.45
N THR A 11 3.13 -20.28 14.59
CA THR A 11 3.86 -19.71 13.44
C THR A 11 2.93 -19.00 12.46
N LEU A 12 1.74 -19.54 12.20
CA LEU A 12 0.76 -18.87 11.33
C LEU A 12 0.17 -17.61 11.97
N MET A 13 -0.04 -17.60 13.28
CA MET A 13 -0.44 -16.39 14.01
C MET A 13 0.67 -15.32 13.98
N GLU A 14 1.95 -15.71 14.07
CA GLU A 14 3.08 -14.80 13.89
C GLU A 14 3.07 -14.18 12.49
N ASN A 15 2.71 -14.94 11.45
CA ASN A 15 2.56 -14.42 10.09
C ASN A 15 1.43 -13.39 9.99
N LEU A 16 0.26 -13.64 10.60
CA LEU A 16 -0.83 -12.64 10.65
C LEU A 16 -0.39 -11.38 11.39
N LEU A 17 0.29 -11.54 12.52
CA LEU A 17 0.81 -10.41 13.30
C LEU A 17 1.81 -9.59 12.46
N GLN A 18 2.73 -10.24 11.76
CA GLN A 18 3.68 -9.55 10.90
C GLN A 18 3.01 -8.84 9.72
N ALA A 19 1.98 -9.44 9.13
CA ALA A 19 1.22 -8.85 8.02
C ALA A 19 0.41 -7.61 8.47
N THR A 20 -0.08 -7.57 9.71
CA THR A 20 -0.85 -6.41 10.23
C THR A 20 0.04 -5.32 10.86
N THR A 21 1.18 -5.67 11.47
CA THR A 21 2.02 -4.71 12.23
C THR A 21 3.18 -4.10 11.44
N SER A 22 3.56 -4.66 10.29
CA SER A 22 4.62 -4.11 9.45
C SER A 22 4.28 -2.66 9.04
N ASP A 23 5.05 -1.66 9.46
CA ASP A 23 4.76 -0.26 9.14
C ASP A 23 5.51 0.27 7.91
N GLU A 24 6.41 -0.54 7.34
CA GLU A 24 7.31 -0.13 6.26
C GLU A 24 6.55 0.38 5.02
N ALA A 25 5.54 -0.35 4.54
CA ALA A 25 4.73 0.08 3.41
C ALA A 25 4.06 1.45 3.67
N THR A 26 3.56 1.69 4.89
CA THR A 26 2.94 2.96 5.27
C THR A 26 3.96 4.08 5.30
N ARG A 27 5.15 3.85 5.88
CA ARG A 27 6.23 4.83 5.90
C ARG A 27 6.68 5.23 4.48
N LEU A 28 6.80 4.24 3.58
CA LEU A 28 7.18 4.46 2.19
C LEU A 28 6.11 5.26 1.43
N ILE A 29 4.83 4.94 1.63
CA ILE A 29 3.68 5.67 1.06
C ILE A 29 3.63 7.11 1.56
N ASP A 30 3.78 7.32 2.87
CA ASP A 30 3.75 8.65 3.48
C ASP A 30 4.92 9.51 2.99
N LEU A 31 6.13 8.93 2.90
CA LEU A 31 7.30 9.61 2.36
C LEU A 31 7.13 9.96 0.87
N ALA A 32 6.64 9.02 0.06
CA ALA A 32 6.34 9.27 -1.35
C ALA A 32 5.32 10.40 -1.51
N THR A 33 4.27 10.41 -0.68
CA THR A 33 3.25 11.47 -0.67
C THR A 33 3.85 12.84 -0.38
N VAL A 34 4.72 12.95 0.63
CA VAL A 34 5.41 14.21 0.95
C VAL A 34 6.24 14.70 -0.23
N LYS A 35 7.01 13.80 -0.87
CA LYS A 35 7.82 14.15 -2.05
C LYS A 35 6.94 14.56 -3.25
N LEU A 36 5.86 13.83 -3.53
CA LEU A 36 4.93 14.18 -4.60
C LEU A 36 4.27 15.55 -4.38
N ARG A 37 3.90 15.88 -3.14
CA ARG A 37 3.35 17.20 -2.79
C ARG A 37 4.38 18.32 -2.95
N ALA A 38 5.63 18.09 -2.55
CA ALA A 38 6.71 19.07 -2.76
C ALA A 38 6.97 19.32 -4.26
N GLN A 39 6.95 18.26 -5.08
CA GLN A 39 7.04 18.39 -6.54
C GLN A 39 5.86 19.17 -7.14
N GLN A 40 4.64 18.91 -6.66
CA GLN A 40 3.44 19.63 -7.09
C GLN A 40 3.55 21.13 -6.79
N GLU A 41 4.01 21.49 -5.59
CA GLU A 41 4.14 22.90 -5.17
C GLU A 41 5.21 23.64 -5.97
N ALA A 42 6.35 23.00 -6.23
CA ALA A 42 7.39 23.55 -7.08
C ALA A 42 6.88 23.76 -8.52
N LEU A 43 6.12 22.79 -9.06
CA LEU A 43 5.52 22.90 -10.38
C LEU A 43 4.49 24.04 -10.47
N ARG A 44 3.63 24.19 -9.46
CA ARG A 44 2.68 25.31 -9.36
C ARG A 44 3.40 26.65 -9.37
N SER A 45 4.44 26.77 -8.56
CA SER A 45 5.25 27.97 -8.46
C SER A 45 5.93 28.32 -9.78
N TYR A 46 6.54 27.34 -10.45
CA TYR A 46 7.14 27.51 -11.77
C TYR A 46 6.11 27.96 -12.81
N ARG A 47 4.91 27.37 -12.82
CA ARG A 47 3.83 27.71 -13.76
C ARG A 47 3.38 29.16 -13.64
N VAL A 48 3.38 29.74 -12.44
CA VAL A 48 2.99 31.15 -12.20
C VAL A 48 4.17 32.13 -12.31
N GLY A 49 5.35 31.67 -12.71
CA GLY A 49 6.56 32.50 -12.86
C GLY A 49 7.28 32.81 -11.54
N GLY A 50 6.99 32.06 -10.48
CA GLY A 50 7.67 32.15 -9.19
C GLY A 50 9.05 31.49 -9.20
N ALA A 51 9.92 31.94 -8.30
CA ALA A 51 11.29 31.44 -8.13
C ALA A 51 11.42 30.29 -7.10
N VAL A 52 10.31 29.67 -6.68
CA VAL A 52 10.36 28.58 -5.69
C VAL A 52 11.00 27.37 -6.36
N GLY A 53 12.27 27.13 -6.04
CA GLY A 53 12.99 25.94 -6.47
C GLY A 53 12.41 24.69 -5.80
N TYR A 54 12.45 23.57 -6.49
CA TYR A 54 12.16 22.27 -5.89
C TYR A 54 13.19 21.97 -4.80
N VAL A 55 12.73 21.86 -3.56
CA VAL A 55 13.54 21.37 -2.43
C VAL A 55 13.13 19.92 -2.19
N GLU A 56 14.02 18.98 -2.49
CA GLU A 56 13.75 17.56 -2.29
C GLU A 56 13.55 17.26 -0.80
N PRO A 57 12.38 16.74 -0.40
CA PRO A 57 12.20 16.26 0.98
C PRO A 57 13.13 15.09 1.25
N GLY A 58 13.80 15.10 2.41
CA GLY A 58 14.70 14.02 2.81
C GLY A 58 13.97 12.70 3.08
N PRO A 59 14.67 11.55 3.02
CA PRO A 59 16.07 11.38 2.58
C PRO A 59 16.26 11.61 1.07
N ALA A 60 17.41 12.17 0.70
CA ALA A 60 17.77 12.46 -0.69
C ALA A 60 18.05 11.17 -1.47
N GLY A 61 17.74 11.16 -2.77
CA GLY A 61 18.11 10.07 -3.69
C GLY A 61 17.07 8.96 -3.84
N ALA A 62 15.99 8.97 -3.05
CA ALA A 62 14.84 8.11 -3.26
C ALA A 62 13.76 8.86 -4.05
N SER A 63 13.45 8.37 -5.26
CA SER A 63 12.38 8.96 -6.07
C SER A 63 11.01 8.51 -5.52
N PRO A 64 9.94 9.31 -5.69
CA PRO A 64 8.59 8.85 -5.34
C PRO A 64 8.24 7.52 -5.99
N ALA A 65 8.60 7.33 -7.27
CA ALA A 65 8.34 6.10 -7.99
C ALA A 65 9.03 4.87 -7.35
N SER A 66 10.30 4.99 -6.95
CA SER A 66 10.99 3.88 -6.27
C SER A 66 10.36 3.56 -4.92
N LEU A 67 10.00 4.58 -4.14
CA LEU A 67 9.33 4.40 -2.84
C LEU A 67 7.99 3.69 -2.98
N LEU A 68 7.19 4.06 -3.98
CA LEU A 68 5.89 3.41 -4.24
C LEU A 68 6.05 1.96 -4.70
N GLU A 69 7.04 1.65 -5.53
CA GLU A 69 7.35 0.27 -5.92
C GLU A 69 7.84 -0.57 -4.72
N ASP A 70 8.64 0.01 -3.84
CA ASP A 70 9.10 -0.63 -2.61
C ASP A 70 7.91 -0.91 -1.68
N ALA A 71 7.00 0.06 -1.52
CA ALA A 71 5.76 -0.12 -0.77
C ALA A 71 4.90 -1.24 -1.36
N ARG A 72 4.79 -1.30 -2.69
CA ARG A 72 4.04 -2.35 -3.39
C ARG A 72 4.62 -3.75 -3.11
N ARG A 73 5.95 -3.88 -3.05
CA ARG A 73 6.61 -5.14 -2.67
C ARG A 73 6.30 -5.53 -1.23
N GLU A 74 6.29 -4.57 -0.31
CA GLU A 74 5.91 -4.84 1.09
C GLU A 74 4.44 -5.24 1.25
N ILE A 75 3.51 -4.59 0.53
CA ILE A 75 2.09 -4.99 0.54
C ILE A 75 1.96 -6.43 0.02
N LYS A 76 2.60 -6.74 -1.11
CA LYS A 76 2.59 -8.10 -1.66
C LYS A 76 3.15 -9.14 -0.69
N ARG A 77 4.21 -8.79 0.06
CA ARG A 77 4.76 -9.64 1.12
C ARG A 77 3.75 -9.87 2.25
N CYS A 78 3.05 -8.82 2.68
CA CYS A 78 2.01 -8.91 3.70
C CYS A 78 0.85 -9.80 3.23
N SER A 79 0.38 -9.63 2.00
CA SER A 79 -0.67 -10.47 1.40
C SER A 79 -0.25 -11.94 1.31
N ALA A 80 1.02 -12.22 0.98
CA ALA A 80 1.53 -13.59 0.94
C ALA A 80 1.57 -14.25 2.33
N LEU A 81 1.99 -13.51 3.36
CA LEU A 81 1.97 -13.99 4.74
C LEU A 81 0.54 -14.25 5.23
N HIS A 82 -0.37 -13.32 4.93
CA HIS A 82 -1.79 -13.46 5.23
C HIS A 82 -2.39 -14.70 4.55
N PHE A 83 -2.18 -14.88 3.26
CA PHE A 83 -2.68 -16.02 2.50
C PHE A 83 -2.23 -17.38 3.08
N LEU A 84 -0.95 -17.49 3.47
CA LEU A 84 -0.41 -18.70 4.10
C LEU A 84 -1.07 -18.99 5.45
N ALA A 85 -1.28 -17.95 6.27
CA ALA A 85 -1.94 -18.09 7.56
C ALA A 85 -3.43 -18.41 7.44
N ASP A 86 -4.12 -17.70 6.55
CA ASP A 86 -5.54 -17.87 6.26
C ASP A 86 -5.87 -19.32 5.87
N SER A 87 -5.05 -19.90 4.97
CA SER A 87 -5.24 -21.27 4.49
C SER A 87 -4.88 -22.31 5.56
N GLY A 88 -3.92 -22.03 6.44
CA GLY A 88 -3.37 -23.03 7.36
C GLY A 88 -4.03 -23.08 8.74
N ILE A 89 -4.54 -21.96 9.25
CA ILE A 89 -5.08 -21.87 10.62
C ILE A 89 -6.31 -22.78 10.82
N PRO A 90 -7.32 -22.80 9.93
CA PRO A 90 -8.47 -23.70 10.08
C PRO A 90 -8.05 -25.18 10.17
N HIS A 91 -7.07 -25.61 9.36
CA HIS A 91 -6.54 -26.97 9.42
C HIS A 91 -5.79 -27.27 10.72
N CYS A 92 -5.10 -26.28 11.30
CA CYS A 92 -4.48 -26.45 12.60
C CYS A 92 -5.52 -26.66 13.70
N PHE A 93 -6.64 -25.95 13.64
CA PHE A 93 -7.74 -26.13 14.60
C PHE A 93 -8.34 -27.53 14.49
N GLU A 94 -8.63 -27.99 13.27
CA GLU A 94 -9.13 -29.36 13.06
C GLU A 94 -8.14 -30.40 13.58
N GLY A 95 -6.84 -30.23 13.33
CA GLY A 95 -5.77 -31.08 13.85
C GLY A 95 -5.63 -31.08 15.38
N MET A 96 -6.14 -30.04 16.05
CA MET A 96 -6.26 -29.96 17.52
C MET A 96 -7.61 -30.46 18.04
N GLY A 97 -8.50 -30.94 17.17
CA GLY A 97 -9.83 -31.44 17.54
C GLY A 97 -10.89 -30.34 17.67
N PHE A 98 -10.63 -29.13 17.18
CA PHE A 98 -11.56 -28.02 17.18
C PHE A 98 -12.06 -27.73 15.77
N VAL A 99 -13.38 -27.82 15.56
CA VAL A 99 -14.00 -27.54 14.26
C VAL A 99 -14.76 -26.22 14.36
N LEU A 100 -14.44 -25.28 13.48
CA LEU A 100 -15.16 -24.01 13.38
C LEU A 100 -16.63 -24.27 12.99
N SER A 101 -17.54 -23.55 13.63
CA SER A 101 -18.93 -23.52 13.17
C SER A 101 -19.03 -22.94 11.76
N ALA A 102 -20.09 -23.29 11.02
CA ALA A 102 -20.32 -22.78 9.67
C ALA A 102 -20.28 -21.24 9.59
N GLY A 103 -20.94 -20.55 10.53
CA GLY A 103 -20.92 -19.08 10.54
C GLY A 103 -19.55 -18.47 10.89
N ALA A 104 -18.75 -19.15 11.71
CA ALA A 104 -17.38 -18.71 12.00
C ALA A 104 -16.46 -18.92 10.78
N LEU A 105 -16.63 -20.02 10.05
CA LEU A 105 -15.91 -20.28 8.81
C LEU A 105 -16.30 -19.28 7.71
N GLU A 106 -17.58 -18.95 7.59
CA GLU A 106 -18.07 -17.93 6.65
C GLU A 106 -17.50 -16.54 6.99
N SER A 107 -17.53 -16.14 8.27
CA SER A 107 -16.92 -14.89 8.71
C SER A 107 -15.42 -14.87 8.45
N TRP A 108 -14.71 -15.98 8.72
CA TRP A 108 -13.28 -16.11 8.43
C TRP A 108 -12.98 -15.91 6.95
N ALA A 109 -13.72 -16.59 6.07
CA ALA A 109 -13.56 -16.50 4.62
C ALA A 109 -13.92 -15.10 4.08
N GLY A 110 -14.96 -14.47 4.63
CA GLY A 110 -15.35 -13.09 4.29
C GLY A 110 -14.22 -12.10 4.57
N ARG A 111 -13.63 -12.16 5.77
CA ARG A 111 -12.49 -11.29 6.13
C ARG A 111 -11.25 -11.57 5.28
N SER A 112 -10.99 -12.83 4.94
CA SER A 112 -9.90 -13.19 4.03
C SER A 112 -10.08 -12.55 2.66
N SER A 113 -11.28 -12.68 2.09
CA SER A 113 -11.63 -12.09 0.80
C SER A 113 -11.50 -10.56 0.82
N GLU A 114 -12.01 -9.90 1.85
CA GLU A 114 -11.91 -8.45 2.00
C GLU A 114 -10.46 -7.97 2.17
N ALA A 115 -9.64 -8.70 2.95
CA ALA A 115 -8.23 -8.40 3.12
C ALA A 115 -7.45 -8.50 1.80
N LEU A 116 -7.68 -9.58 1.04
CA LEU A 116 -7.03 -9.79 -0.25
C LEU A 116 -7.46 -8.74 -1.27
N GLN A 117 -8.77 -8.44 -1.36
CA GLN A 117 -9.29 -7.40 -2.25
C GLN A 117 -8.65 -6.04 -1.95
N ASN A 118 -8.62 -5.62 -0.69
CA ASN A 118 -7.97 -4.37 -0.31
C ASN A 118 -6.46 -4.38 -0.59
N GLY A 119 -5.79 -5.50 -0.39
CA GLY A 119 -4.38 -5.66 -0.74
C GLY A 119 -4.11 -5.52 -2.25
N ASP A 120 -5.02 -6.00 -3.10
CA ASP A 120 -4.94 -5.88 -4.55
C ASP A 120 -5.26 -4.46 -5.03
N GLU A 121 -6.30 -3.84 -4.50
CA GLU A 121 -6.65 -2.44 -4.80
C GLU A 121 -5.51 -1.50 -4.39
N ALA A 122 -4.91 -1.70 -3.22
CA ALA A 122 -3.75 -0.92 -2.80
C ALA A 122 -2.60 -1.05 -3.81
N GLN A 123 -2.31 -2.24 -4.32
CA GLN A 123 -1.28 -2.44 -5.34
C GLN A 123 -1.61 -1.78 -6.69
N ILE A 124 -2.88 -1.80 -7.09
CA ILE A 124 -3.36 -1.14 -8.31
C ILE A 124 -3.18 0.38 -8.19
N CYS A 125 -3.62 0.95 -7.08
CA CYS A 125 -3.49 2.36 -6.79
C CYS A 125 -2.02 2.81 -6.78
N LEU A 126 -1.11 2.05 -6.14
CA LEU A 126 0.32 2.38 -6.18
C LEU A 126 0.88 2.38 -7.61
N ARG A 127 0.51 1.39 -8.43
CA ARG A 127 0.94 1.32 -9.85
C ARG A 127 0.41 2.50 -10.66
N ASN A 128 -0.85 2.89 -10.45
CA ASN A 128 -1.45 4.06 -11.08
C ASN A 128 -0.72 5.33 -10.64
N GLY A 129 -0.44 5.47 -9.35
CA GLY A 129 0.34 6.57 -8.77
C GLY A 129 1.72 6.73 -9.41
N VAL A 130 2.47 5.64 -9.57
CA VAL A 130 3.77 5.62 -10.27
C VAL A 130 3.60 6.06 -11.74
N SER A 131 2.58 5.56 -12.42
CA SER A 131 2.32 5.88 -13.83
C SER A 131 1.99 7.36 -14.02
N PHE A 132 1.14 7.93 -13.17
CA PHE A 132 0.80 9.35 -13.20
C PHE A 132 1.99 10.25 -12.83
N ALA A 133 2.78 9.89 -11.82
CA ALA A 133 3.97 10.64 -11.43
C ALA A 133 5.02 10.65 -12.56
N THR A 134 5.21 9.52 -13.25
CA THR A 134 6.11 9.43 -14.40
C THR A 134 5.63 10.30 -15.55
N ALA A 135 4.34 10.21 -15.89
CA ALA A 135 3.75 11.04 -16.95
C ALA A 135 3.81 12.55 -16.62
N ALA A 136 3.71 12.93 -15.34
CA ALA A 136 3.89 14.31 -14.92
C ALA A 136 5.32 14.81 -15.16
N ILE A 137 6.33 13.98 -14.85
CA ILE A 137 7.74 14.29 -15.12
C ILE A 137 7.99 14.45 -16.62
N ASP A 138 7.45 13.56 -17.45
CA ASP A 138 7.59 13.63 -18.91
C ASP A 138 6.95 14.92 -19.46
N ALA A 139 5.77 15.28 -18.97
CA ALA A 139 5.09 16.53 -19.34
C ALA A 139 5.90 17.78 -18.97
N VAL A 140 6.53 17.81 -17.79
CA VAL A 140 7.47 18.88 -17.41
C VAL A 140 8.68 18.90 -18.33
N GLY A 141 9.23 17.72 -18.67
CA GLY A 141 10.36 17.59 -19.59
C GLY A 141 10.07 18.18 -20.97
N VAL A 142 8.90 17.87 -21.54
CA VAL A 142 8.44 18.46 -22.82
C VAL A 142 8.31 19.97 -22.72
N ALA A 143 7.68 20.47 -21.65
CA ALA A 143 7.48 21.90 -21.44
C ALA A 143 8.80 22.68 -21.29
N ALA A 144 9.80 22.10 -20.63
CA ALA A 144 11.06 22.75 -20.33
C ALA A 144 12.09 22.64 -21.46
N ALA A 145 12.15 21.50 -22.17
CA ALA A 145 13.21 21.22 -23.13
C ALA A 145 12.84 21.59 -24.58
N ILE A 146 11.55 21.56 -24.93
CA ILE A 146 11.10 21.67 -26.33
C ILE A 146 10.46 23.04 -26.62
N LEU A 147 9.68 23.55 -25.67
CA LEU A 147 8.79 24.68 -25.92
C LEU A 147 9.41 26.01 -25.48
N PRO A 148 9.30 27.09 -26.28
CA PRO A 148 9.78 28.41 -25.88
C PRO A 148 9.13 28.90 -24.59
N ALA A 149 9.93 29.55 -23.74
CA ALA A 149 9.40 30.26 -22.59
C ALA A 149 8.36 31.30 -23.07
N SER A 150 7.15 31.26 -22.48
CA SER A 150 5.95 32.06 -22.83
C SER A 150 5.00 31.49 -23.89
N ASP A 151 5.28 30.31 -24.45
CA ASP A 151 4.35 29.61 -25.35
C ASP A 151 3.08 29.16 -24.62
N ILE A 152 1.92 29.29 -25.26
CA ILE A 152 0.64 28.77 -24.76
C ILE A 152 0.67 27.25 -24.60
N LEU A 153 1.38 26.54 -25.48
CA LEU A 153 1.57 25.10 -25.41
C LEU A 153 2.41 24.72 -24.19
N GLN A 154 3.43 25.51 -23.84
CA GLN A 154 4.23 25.28 -22.63
C GLN A 154 3.34 25.32 -21.40
N ARG A 155 2.47 26.34 -21.28
CA ARG A 155 1.54 26.47 -20.16
C ARG A 155 0.55 25.31 -20.09
N ALA A 156 0.08 24.82 -21.23
CA ALA A 156 -0.82 23.67 -21.29
C ALA A 156 -0.15 22.39 -20.78
N TRP A 157 1.10 22.12 -21.17
CA TRP A 157 1.86 20.97 -20.68
C TRP A 157 2.15 21.05 -19.17
N LEU A 158 2.51 22.23 -18.65
CA LEU A 158 2.71 22.41 -17.20
C LEU A 158 1.41 22.22 -16.40
N LEU A 159 0.27 22.66 -16.94
CA LEU A 159 -1.04 22.41 -16.33
C LEU A 159 -1.38 20.91 -16.35
N ALA A 160 -1.12 20.22 -17.46
CA ALA A 160 -1.32 18.77 -17.55
C ALA A 160 -0.44 18.01 -16.55
N ALA A 161 0.84 18.41 -16.42
CA ALA A 161 1.73 17.86 -15.40
C ALA A 161 1.18 18.04 -13.98
N GLU A 162 0.62 19.21 -13.66
CA GLU A 162 0.04 19.48 -12.34
C GLU A 162 -1.19 18.59 -12.05
N GLN A 163 -2.03 18.37 -13.07
CA GLN A 163 -3.19 17.49 -12.96
C GLN A 163 -2.77 16.03 -12.78
N LEU A 164 -1.76 15.58 -13.52
CA LEU A 164 -1.19 14.23 -13.36
C LEU A 164 -0.58 14.04 -11.97
N GLN A 165 0.13 15.05 -11.46
CA GLN A 165 0.66 15.01 -10.10
C GLN A 165 -0.44 14.91 -9.04
N THR A 166 -1.56 15.63 -9.23
CA THR A 166 -2.74 15.53 -8.36
C THR A 166 -3.28 14.10 -8.36
N LYS A 167 -3.49 13.51 -9.54
CA LYS A 167 -3.95 12.12 -9.67
C LYS A 167 -2.99 11.13 -9.02
N ALA A 168 -1.69 11.34 -9.16
CA ALA A 168 -0.69 10.50 -8.51
C ALA A 168 -0.85 10.54 -6.98
N ILE A 169 -1.04 11.72 -6.39
CA ILE A 169 -1.26 11.89 -4.95
C ILE A 169 -2.56 11.22 -4.50
N ASP A 170 -3.65 11.41 -5.26
CA ASP A 170 -4.95 10.83 -4.92
C ASP A 170 -4.90 9.29 -4.90
N GLU A 171 -4.29 8.68 -5.93
CA GLU A 171 -4.07 7.22 -5.98
C GLU A 171 -3.21 6.72 -4.82
N VAL A 172 -2.15 7.44 -4.46
CA VAL A 172 -1.29 7.05 -3.32
C VAL A 172 -2.04 7.16 -1.98
N CYS A 173 -2.96 8.11 -1.84
CA CYS A 173 -3.83 8.21 -0.66
C CYS A 173 -4.83 7.04 -0.62
N LEU A 174 -5.47 6.71 -1.73
CA LEU A 174 -6.37 5.54 -1.81
C LEU A 174 -5.63 4.23 -1.49
N ALA A 175 -4.40 4.07 -1.99
CA ALA A 175 -3.59 2.91 -1.66
C ALA A 175 -3.33 2.78 -0.15
N ARG A 176 -3.12 3.92 0.52
CA ARG A 176 -2.93 3.97 1.96
C ARG A 176 -4.18 3.51 2.71
N ASP A 177 -5.35 3.99 2.30
CA ASP A 177 -6.62 3.65 2.93
C ASP A 177 -6.93 2.14 2.75
N HIS A 178 -6.78 1.62 1.53
CA HIS A 178 -6.91 0.18 1.26
C HIS A 178 -5.92 -0.67 2.07
N LEU A 179 -4.67 -0.23 2.23
CA LEU A 179 -3.70 -0.93 3.08
C LEU A 179 -4.16 -0.95 4.56
N GLN A 180 -4.76 0.13 5.05
CA GLN A 180 -5.30 0.17 6.41
C GLN A 180 -6.48 -0.79 6.57
N ASP A 181 -7.40 -0.82 5.60
CA ASP A 181 -8.55 -1.73 5.61
C ASP A 181 -8.12 -3.20 5.55
N MET A 182 -7.17 -3.54 4.66
CA MET A 182 -6.55 -4.87 4.61
C MET A 182 -6.02 -5.29 5.98
N ARG A 183 -5.24 -4.42 6.64
CA ARG A 183 -4.66 -4.71 7.96
C ARG A 183 -5.72 -4.85 9.05
N GLY A 184 -6.79 -4.07 8.97
CA GLY A 184 -7.94 -4.18 9.87
C GLY A 184 -8.57 -5.57 9.82
N GLN A 185 -8.80 -6.10 8.62
CA GLN A 185 -9.35 -7.44 8.43
C GLN A 185 -8.41 -8.54 8.94
N ILE A 186 -7.11 -8.44 8.65
CA ILE A 186 -6.10 -9.37 9.14
C ILE A 186 -6.01 -9.35 10.68
N CYS A 187 -6.12 -8.17 11.29
CA CYS A 187 -6.11 -8.02 12.74
C CYS A 187 -7.29 -8.74 13.39
N LEU A 188 -8.49 -8.64 12.81
CA LEU A 188 -9.67 -9.37 13.28
C LEU A 188 -9.48 -10.90 13.19
N GLN A 189 -8.90 -11.41 12.10
CA GLN A 189 -8.57 -12.83 11.99
C GLN A 189 -7.52 -13.27 13.03
N PHE A 190 -6.52 -12.43 13.32
CA PHE A 190 -5.53 -12.70 14.35
C PHE A 190 -6.17 -12.80 15.75
N ILE A 191 -7.07 -11.87 16.09
CA ILE A 191 -7.78 -11.87 17.37
C ILE A 191 -8.62 -13.14 17.51
N ASP A 192 -9.42 -13.46 16.49
CA ASP A 192 -10.28 -14.65 16.51
C ASP A 192 -9.45 -15.94 16.65
N ALA A 193 -8.33 -16.05 15.91
CA ALA A 193 -7.44 -17.18 16.00
C ALA A 193 -6.78 -17.29 17.38
N GLY A 194 -6.36 -16.17 17.96
CA GLY A 194 -5.75 -16.13 19.29
C GLY A 194 -6.70 -16.59 20.40
N ILE A 195 -7.98 -16.21 20.34
CA ILE A 195 -9.01 -16.68 21.28
C ILE A 195 -9.12 -18.20 21.22
N ILE A 196 -9.18 -18.78 20.00
CA ILE A 196 -9.31 -20.23 19.83
C ILE A 196 -8.07 -20.96 20.33
N VAL A 197 -6.87 -20.50 19.99
CA VAL A 197 -5.63 -21.15 20.48
C VAL A 197 -5.57 -21.12 22.01
N HIS A 198 -5.96 -20.02 22.65
CA HIS A 198 -5.97 -19.91 24.11
C HIS A 198 -7.02 -20.83 24.77
N LEU A 199 -8.18 -21.04 24.13
CA LEU A 199 -9.20 -21.98 24.62
C LEU A 199 -8.79 -23.45 24.50
N LEU A 200 -7.78 -23.74 23.67
CA LEU A 200 -7.26 -25.09 23.43
C LEU A 200 -5.96 -25.38 24.20
N ASP A 201 -5.48 -24.43 25.02
CA ASP A 201 -4.37 -24.60 25.97
C ASP A 201 -4.87 -25.03 27.35
#